data_AF-A0A955GYG2-F1
#
_entry.id   AF-A0A955GYG2-F1
#
_cell.length_a   1.000
_cell.length_b   1.000
_cell.length_c   1.000
_cell.angle_alpha   90.00
_cell.angle_beta   90.00
_cell.angle_gamma   90.00
#
_symmetry.space_group_name_H-M   'P 1'
#
loop_
_entity.id
_entity.type
_entity.pdbx_description
1 polymer ?
#
loop_
_entity_poly.entity_id
_entity_poly.type
_entity_poly.pdbx_seq_one_letter_code
_entity_poly.pdbx_strand_id
1 'polypeptide(L)'
;PAPVTPPAAPVAPTPQPAPVAVPTPAPQPAPVVPPAPAPAPAVPAPVNYDANQSLQRIREIKALVNDKVGNPVNLVDIDNAVGREYMAALLDAMKKLNDGSSAISAMQRLEAAYLVVEKTIAEHSQNAAAKLAAEPASMSAPAPQAPAPVTPPSPMPAPAPMPPVPPAEEAPVPAPVEATDEIVDEDSSADIEPSIPVPPPAEEPPLPPPVLKDILAEAPLPKPPSEEKVAVKSDAPMAMSDVSGFEMSNVPMAEEKLVPPPAGKPAPVPARKSDSEIESAWGPATDTVRPAVTEPGVPSVPSAPPTTPKRVASLAETKEKLKTPSDLPDAAAVETSSVAGDPLFTKEVDTGLDQLLSEWKLFKKSGLFGTGPKGREHPLFKKIAGLQIPLLLAGRFEGATQEIKQSITDYMNGWRYEQGIIYNQGETFEHYLRRVIRHILDLQKKK
;
A
#
# COMPACT_ATOMS: atom_id res chain seq x y z
N PRO A 1 -52.70 27.41 -20.60
CA PRO A 1 -53.74 27.23 -19.56
C PRO A 1 -53.80 25.79 -19.06
N ALA A 2 -53.02 25.50 -18.01
CA ALA A 2 -52.98 24.19 -17.34
C ALA A 2 -54.05 24.13 -16.23
N PRO A 3 -54.67 22.96 -15.98
CA PRO A 3 -55.77 22.82 -15.04
C PRO A 3 -55.26 22.79 -13.58
N VAL A 4 -55.95 23.53 -12.73
CA VAL A 4 -55.69 23.67 -11.29
C VAL A 4 -56.36 22.51 -10.55
N THR A 5 -55.57 21.73 -9.81
CA THR A 5 -56.06 20.63 -8.95
C THR A 5 -56.55 21.18 -7.60
N PRO A 6 -57.66 20.65 -7.06
CA PRO A 6 -58.23 21.11 -5.80
C PRO A 6 -57.51 20.54 -4.56
N PRO A 7 -57.60 21.24 -3.40
CA PRO A 7 -56.89 20.91 -2.17
C PRO A 7 -57.48 19.68 -1.45
N ALA A 8 -56.58 18.83 -0.92
CA ALA A 8 -56.90 17.62 -0.18
C ALA A 8 -57.48 17.94 1.22
N ALA A 9 -58.53 17.21 1.59
CA ALA A 9 -59.25 17.32 2.85
C ALA A 9 -58.43 16.78 4.06
N PRO A 10 -58.65 17.31 5.27
CA PRO A 10 -57.94 16.88 6.48
C PRO A 10 -58.40 15.50 6.96
N VAL A 11 -57.44 14.61 7.20
CA VAL A 11 -57.63 13.25 7.72
C VAL A 11 -57.92 13.30 9.22
N ALA A 12 -58.98 12.63 9.64
CA ALA A 12 -59.43 12.54 11.03
C ALA A 12 -58.46 11.70 11.91
N PRO A 13 -58.32 12.00 13.21
CA PRO A 13 -57.46 11.26 14.12
C PRO A 13 -58.02 9.88 14.46
N THR A 14 -57.18 8.86 14.33
CA THR A 14 -57.44 7.45 14.66
C THR A 14 -57.58 7.26 16.18
N PRO A 15 -58.56 6.47 16.67
CA PRO A 15 -58.77 6.26 18.10
C PRO A 15 -57.65 5.44 18.77
N GLN A 16 -57.27 5.90 19.95
CA GLN A 16 -56.25 5.33 20.84
C GLN A 16 -56.71 3.99 21.45
N PRO A 17 -55.92 2.90 21.39
CA PRO A 17 -56.30 1.60 21.95
C PRO A 17 -56.35 1.62 23.48
N ALA A 18 -57.35 0.94 24.04
CA ALA A 18 -57.54 0.75 25.47
C ALA A 18 -56.41 -0.10 26.11
N PRO A 19 -56.03 0.17 27.38
CA PRO A 19 -55.00 -0.58 28.09
C PRO A 19 -55.47 -2.00 28.41
N VAL A 20 -54.71 -2.98 27.92
CA VAL A 20 -54.90 -4.40 28.21
C VAL A 20 -54.39 -4.68 29.62
N ALA A 21 -55.22 -5.31 30.46
CA ALA A 21 -54.88 -5.69 31.82
C ALA A 21 -53.72 -6.69 31.86
N VAL A 22 -52.69 -6.37 32.64
CA VAL A 22 -51.49 -7.21 32.83
C VAL A 22 -51.85 -8.34 33.81
N PRO A 23 -51.62 -9.63 33.46
CA PRO A 23 -51.87 -10.74 34.37
C PRO A 23 -50.89 -10.74 35.55
N THR A 24 -51.43 -11.04 36.73
CA THR A 24 -50.72 -11.14 38.01
C THR A 24 -49.62 -12.22 37.94
N PRO A 25 -48.35 -11.93 38.29
CA PRO A 25 -47.27 -12.92 38.26
C PRO A 25 -47.51 -14.04 39.27
N ALA A 26 -47.34 -15.29 38.81
CA ALA A 26 -47.33 -16.47 39.67
C ALA A 26 -46.17 -16.41 40.68
N PRO A 27 -46.31 -17.01 41.89
CA PRO A 27 -45.28 -17.01 42.92
C PRO A 27 -43.97 -17.62 42.40
N GLN A 28 -42.90 -16.83 42.44
CA GLN A 28 -41.54 -17.26 42.10
C GLN A 28 -41.08 -18.39 43.03
N PRO A 29 -40.51 -19.49 42.49
CA PRO A 29 -39.82 -20.50 43.28
C PRO A 29 -38.68 -19.87 44.09
N ALA A 30 -38.48 -20.35 45.32
CA ALA A 30 -37.40 -19.89 46.19
C ALA A 30 -36.04 -19.97 45.46
N PRO A 31 -35.16 -18.95 45.63
CA PRO A 31 -33.89 -18.88 44.94
C PRO A 31 -33.03 -20.09 45.31
N VAL A 32 -32.78 -20.94 44.32
CA VAL A 32 -31.77 -21.99 44.41
C VAL A 32 -30.42 -21.27 44.50
N VAL A 33 -29.78 -21.34 45.66
CA VAL A 33 -28.45 -20.78 45.90
C VAL A 33 -27.49 -21.41 44.88
N PRO A 34 -26.92 -20.63 43.94
CA PRO A 34 -25.99 -21.18 42.97
C PRO A 34 -24.76 -21.74 43.71
N PRO A 35 -24.22 -22.90 43.29
CA PRO A 35 -22.98 -23.43 43.84
C PRO A 35 -21.87 -22.37 43.73
N ALA A 36 -21.09 -22.23 44.80
CA ALA A 36 -20.02 -21.25 44.90
C ALA A 36 -19.12 -21.29 43.65
N PRO A 37 -18.85 -20.15 43.00
CA PRO A 37 -18.04 -20.10 41.80
C PRO A 37 -16.68 -20.77 42.05
N ALA A 38 -16.33 -21.71 41.17
CA ALA A 38 -15.01 -22.32 41.16
C ALA A 38 -13.93 -21.21 41.18
N PRO A 39 -12.84 -21.38 41.94
CA PRO A 39 -11.80 -20.36 42.07
C PRO A 39 -11.32 -19.92 40.69
N ALA A 40 -11.46 -18.63 40.41
CA ALA A 40 -11.01 -18.04 39.15
C ALA A 40 -9.52 -18.37 38.95
N PRO A 41 -9.10 -18.79 37.75
CA PRO A 41 -7.70 -19.04 37.47
C PRO A 41 -6.88 -17.80 37.80
N ALA A 42 -5.80 -17.98 38.57
CA ALA A 42 -4.91 -16.90 38.99
C ALA A 42 -4.43 -16.13 37.76
N VAL A 43 -4.84 -14.87 37.65
CA VAL A 43 -4.41 -13.98 36.57
C VAL A 43 -2.91 -13.72 36.79
N PRO A 44 -2.04 -13.95 35.79
CA PRO A 44 -0.63 -13.65 35.91
C PRO A 44 -0.43 -12.16 36.23
N ALA A 45 0.62 -11.87 37.02
CA ALA A 45 0.94 -10.51 37.41
C ALA A 45 1.06 -9.59 36.18
N PRO A 46 0.53 -8.34 36.23
CA PRO A 46 0.53 -7.45 35.09
C PRO A 46 1.97 -7.08 34.71
N VAL A 47 2.40 -7.51 33.53
CA VAL A 47 3.66 -7.06 32.92
C VAL A 47 3.48 -5.60 32.51
N ASN A 48 4.37 -4.72 32.98
CA ASN A 48 4.33 -3.30 32.64
C ASN A 48 5.03 -3.10 31.29
N TYR A 49 4.27 -2.79 30.24
CA TYR A 49 4.80 -2.55 28.90
C TYR A 49 5.04 -1.06 28.67
N ASP A 50 6.25 -0.70 28.21
CA ASP A 50 6.50 0.62 27.62
C ASP A 50 5.67 0.78 26.33
N ALA A 51 5.40 2.02 25.90
CA ALA A 51 4.68 2.28 24.66
C ALA A 51 5.39 1.67 23.43
N ASN A 52 6.73 1.74 23.36
CA ASN A 52 7.48 1.12 22.27
C ASN A 52 7.42 -0.41 22.32
N GLN A 53 7.46 -0.99 23.51
CA GLN A 53 7.30 -2.43 23.70
C GLN A 53 5.90 -2.90 23.32
N SER A 54 4.87 -2.11 23.65
CA SER A 54 3.48 -2.38 23.28
C SER A 54 3.32 -2.40 21.76
N LEU A 55 3.90 -1.43 21.03
CA LEU A 55 3.91 -1.41 19.57
C LEU A 55 4.57 -2.66 18.98
N GLN A 56 5.73 -3.02 19.51
CA GLN A 56 6.47 -4.18 19.05
C GLN A 56 5.69 -5.48 19.30
N ARG A 57 5.07 -5.59 20.48
CA ARG A 57 4.24 -6.73 20.86
C ARG A 57 2.98 -6.86 20.00
N ILE A 58 2.34 -5.75 19.64
CA ILE A 58 1.20 -5.75 18.70
C ILE A 58 1.64 -6.29 17.33
N ARG A 59 2.81 -5.87 16.82
CA ARG A 59 3.33 -6.36 15.53
C ARG A 59 3.63 -7.85 15.58
N GLU A 60 4.22 -8.32 16.68
CA GLU A 60 4.52 -9.72 16.91
C GLU A 60 3.25 -10.58 16.95
N ILE A 61 2.25 -10.19 17.74
CA ILE A 61 0.95 -10.89 17.82
C ILE A 61 0.28 -10.93 16.44
N LYS A 62 0.32 -9.83 15.69
CA LYS A 62 -0.23 -9.78 14.33
C LYS A 62 0.50 -10.73 13.38
N ALA A 63 1.83 -10.81 13.46
CA ALA A 63 2.63 -11.73 12.65
C ALA A 63 2.31 -13.19 13.01
N LEU A 64 2.28 -13.54 14.30
CA LEU A 64 1.96 -14.89 14.78
C LEU A 64 0.57 -15.36 14.34
N VAL A 65 -0.43 -14.48 14.41
CA VAL A 65 -1.78 -14.80 13.89
C VAL A 65 -1.73 -14.98 12.38
N ASN A 66 -1.08 -14.07 11.65
CA ASN A 66 -0.97 -14.16 10.19
C ASN A 66 -0.23 -15.44 9.75
N ASP A 67 0.77 -15.91 10.48
CA ASP A 67 1.49 -17.14 10.17
C ASP A 67 0.62 -18.39 10.38
N LYS A 68 -0.29 -18.37 11.37
CA LYS A 68 -1.18 -19.51 11.66
C LYS A 68 -2.43 -19.57 10.78
N VAL A 69 -3.05 -18.43 10.47
CA VAL A 69 -4.32 -18.38 9.71
C VAL A 69 -4.20 -17.73 8.34
N GLY A 70 -3.04 -17.21 7.97
CA GLY A 70 -2.86 -16.38 6.78
C GLY A 70 -3.49 -15.01 6.98
N ASN A 71 -4.63 -14.76 6.34
CA ASN A 71 -5.32 -13.49 6.51
C ASN A 71 -6.08 -13.48 7.86
N PRO A 72 -5.92 -12.50 8.77
CA PRO A 72 -6.67 -12.43 10.03
C PRO A 72 -8.20 -12.40 9.84
N VAL A 73 -8.70 -12.03 8.66
CA VAL A 73 -10.14 -12.14 8.32
C VAL A 73 -10.61 -13.61 8.30
N ASN A 74 -9.73 -14.56 8.00
CA ASN A 74 -10.05 -15.99 8.00
C ASN A 74 -10.39 -16.51 9.41
N LEU A 75 -10.01 -15.80 10.48
CA LEU A 75 -10.45 -16.14 11.84
C LEU A 75 -11.96 -16.07 11.97
N VAL A 76 -12.61 -15.13 11.27
CA VAL A 76 -14.06 -14.94 11.30
C VAL A 76 -14.78 -16.13 10.65
N ASP A 77 -14.14 -16.79 9.69
CA ASP A 77 -14.65 -18.00 9.03
C ASP A 77 -14.49 -19.25 9.92
N ILE A 78 -13.44 -19.30 10.73
CA ILE A 78 -13.22 -20.40 11.70
C ILE A 78 -14.17 -20.24 12.90
N ASP A 79 -14.14 -19.08 13.55
CA ASP A 79 -15.04 -18.71 14.64
C ASP A 79 -15.28 -17.19 14.61
N ASN A 80 -16.52 -16.82 14.29
CA ASN A 80 -16.91 -15.44 14.12
C ASN A 80 -16.82 -14.61 15.42
N ALA A 81 -17.07 -15.21 16.58
CA ALA A 81 -16.97 -14.52 17.86
C ALA A 81 -15.49 -14.24 18.20
N VAL A 82 -14.63 -15.23 18.02
CA VAL A 82 -13.18 -15.11 18.28
C VAL A 82 -12.53 -14.12 17.32
N GLY A 83 -12.84 -14.19 16.01
CA GLY A 83 -12.31 -13.27 15.01
C GLY A 83 -12.70 -11.82 15.27
N ARG A 84 -13.95 -11.56 15.69
CA ARG A 84 -14.40 -10.21 16.05
C ARG A 84 -13.75 -9.69 17.32
N GLU A 85 -13.65 -10.51 18.38
CA GLU A 85 -13.00 -10.09 19.63
C GLU A 85 -11.52 -9.78 19.42
N TYR A 86 -10.80 -10.59 18.63
CA TYR A 86 -9.40 -10.34 18.28
C TYR A 86 -9.24 -9.02 17.51
N MET A 87 -10.05 -8.77 16.48
CA MET A 87 -9.98 -7.52 15.72
C MET A 87 -10.36 -6.30 16.57
N ALA A 88 -11.38 -6.42 17.43
CA ALA A 88 -11.77 -5.34 18.34
C ALA A 88 -10.66 -5.03 19.34
N ALA A 89 -10.04 -6.04 19.96
CA ALA A 89 -8.93 -5.87 20.89
C ALA A 89 -7.69 -5.29 20.21
N LEU A 90 -7.40 -5.70 18.96
CA LEU A 90 -6.27 -5.18 18.18
C LEU A 90 -6.45 -3.69 17.88
N LEU A 91 -7.65 -3.28 17.43
CA LEU A 91 -7.95 -1.89 17.13
C LEU A 91 -7.96 -1.03 18.41
N ASP A 92 -8.49 -1.54 19.52
CA ASP A 92 -8.47 -0.83 20.81
C ASP A 92 -7.04 -0.61 21.32
N ALA A 93 -6.17 -1.64 21.23
CA ALA A 93 -4.76 -1.54 21.60
C ALA A 93 -4.02 -0.52 20.73
N MET A 94 -4.19 -0.57 19.40
CA MET A 94 -3.60 0.40 18.48
C MET A 94 -4.09 1.83 18.74
N LYS A 95 -5.39 2.00 19.02
CA LYS A 95 -5.97 3.31 19.31
C LYS A 95 -5.41 3.90 20.61
N LYS A 96 -5.40 3.14 21.69
CA LYS A 96 -4.87 3.60 23.00
C LYS A 96 -3.42 4.04 22.92
N LEU A 97 -2.64 3.33 22.11
CA LEU A 97 -1.22 3.60 21.90
C LEU A 97 -0.98 4.88 21.09
N ASN A 98 -1.79 5.11 20.05
CA ASN A 98 -1.73 6.34 19.25
C ASN A 98 -2.25 7.56 20.02
N ASP A 99 -3.23 7.38 20.90
CA ASP A 99 -3.77 8.45 21.76
C ASP A 99 -2.80 8.86 22.89
N GLY A 100 -1.62 8.21 23.01
CA GLY A 100 -0.67 8.43 24.10
C GLY A 100 -1.20 8.02 25.48
N SER A 101 -2.34 7.33 25.51
CA SER A 101 -2.95 6.80 26.72
C SER A 101 -2.24 5.51 27.14
N SER A 102 -2.31 5.17 28.43
CA SER A 102 -1.77 3.88 28.91
C SER A 102 -2.45 2.73 28.16
N ALA A 103 -1.67 2.00 27.36
CA ALA A 103 -2.13 0.89 26.54
C ALA A 103 -2.21 -0.43 27.32
N ILE A 104 -1.88 -0.45 28.61
CA ILE A 104 -1.69 -1.67 29.41
C ILE A 104 -2.94 -2.56 29.39
N SER A 105 -4.12 -2.00 29.67
CA SER A 105 -5.37 -2.78 29.70
C SER A 105 -5.78 -3.27 28.32
N ALA A 106 -5.58 -2.46 27.28
CA ALA A 106 -5.90 -2.85 25.91
C ALA A 106 -4.93 -3.92 25.37
N MET A 107 -3.65 -3.83 25.73
CA MET A 107 -2.64 -4.86 25.45
C MET A 107 -2.99 -6.19 26.13
N GLN A 108 -3.37 -6.16 27.41
CA GLN A 108 -3.81 -7.37 28.12
C GLN A 108 -5.03 -8.01 27.45
N ARG A 109 -5.98 -7.19 26.97
CA ARG A 109 -7.14 -7.70 26.23
C ARG A 109 -6.75 -8.33 24.89
N LEU A 110 -5.79 -7.73 24.17
CA LEU A 110 -5.25 -8.29 22.93
C LEU A 110 -4.54 -9.63 23.17
N GLU A 111 -3.74 -9.73 24.22
CA GLU A 111 -3.06 -10.98 24.60
C GLU A 111 -4.05 -12.07 25.01
N ALA A 112 -5.09 -11.72 25.76
CA ALA A 112 -6.15 -12.65 26.11
C ALA A 112 -6.91 -13.14 24.86
N ALA A 113 -7.26 -12.24 23.94
CA ALA A 113 -7.90 -12.60 22.68
C ALA A 113 -6.99 -13.48 21.81
N TYR A 114 -5.67 -13.22 21.80
CA TYR A 114 -4.69 -14.05 21.09
C TYR A 114 -4.64 -15.48 21.63
N LEU A 115 -4.68 -15.68 22.96
CA LEU A 115 -4.71 -17.03 23.55
C LEU A 115 -5.98 -17.80 23.16
N VAL A 116 -7.12 -17.10 23.08
CA VAL A 116 -8.37 -17.70 22.59
C VAL A 116 -8.25 -18.09 21.12
N VAL A 117 -7.64 -17.24 20.29
CA VAL A 117 -7.35 -17.53 18.88
C VAL A 117 -6.47 -18.77 18.74
N GLU A 118 -5.36 -18.86 19.47
CA GLU A 118 -4.46 -20.03 19.41
C GLU A 118 -5.18 -21.32 19.79
N LYS A 119 -6.00 -21.29 20.85
CA LYS A 119 -6.80 -22.43 21.27
C LYS A 119 -7.80 -22.85 20.18
N THR A 120 -8.50 -21.89 19.59
CA THR A 120 -9.51 -22.15 18.56
C THR A 120 -8.90 -22.74 17.29
N ILE A 121 -7.73 -22.24 16.87
CA ILE A 121 -7.01 -22.78 15.71
C ILE A 121 -6.54 -24.21 15.98
N ALA A 122 -6.03 -24.49 17.19
CA ALA A 122 -5.60 -25.83 17.58
C ALA A 122 -6.77 -26.82 17.55
N GLU A 123 -7.94 -26.44 18.10
CA GLU A 123 -9.16 -27.25 18.09
C GLU A 123 -9.67 -27.48 16.65
N HIS A 124 -9.68 -26.43 15.82
CA HIS A 124 -10.11 -26.55 14.43
C HIS A 124 -9.18 -27.46 13.60
N SER A 125 -7.86 -27.35 13.81
CA SER A 125 -6.85 -28.20 13.16
C SER A 125 -7.00 -29.67 13.59
N GLN A 126 -7.24 -29.93 14.87
CA GLN A 126 -7.52 -31.29 15.37
C GLN A 126 -8.81 -31.86 14.77
N ASN A 127 -9.86 -31.05 14.66
CA ASN A 127 -11.13 -31.49 14.10
C ASN A 127 -11.04 -31.74 12.59
N ALA A 128 -10.27 -30.92 11.86
CA ALA A 128 -9.95 -31.15 10.46
C ALA A 128 -9.17 -32.46 10.24
N ALA A 129 -8.18 -32.74 11.10
CA ALA A 129 -7.42 -33.99 11.04
C ALA A 129 -8.29 -35.22 11.37
N ALA A 130 -9.17 -35.13 12.37
CA ALA A 130 -10.11 -36.19 12.71
C ALA A 130 -11.10 -36.46 11.57
N LYS A 131 -11.56 -35.42 10.87
CA LYS A 131 -12.45 -35.55 9.71
C LYS A 131 -11.77 -36.25 8.53
N LEU A 132 -10.47 -36.03 8.31
CA LEU A 132 -9.71 -36.77 7.28
C LEU A 132 -9.42 -38.23 7.67
N ALA A 133 -9.28 -38.52 8.97
CA ALA A 133 -9.03 -39.88 9.46
C ALA A 133 -10.30 -40.76 9.51
N ALA A 134 -11.48 -40.15 9.52
CA ALA A 134 -12.76 -40.84 9.65
C ALA A 134 -13.47 -41.16 8.31
N GLU A 135 -12.82 -40.96 7.16
CA GLU A 135 -13.33 -41.41 5.85
C GLU A 135 -12.57 -42.66 5.35
N PRO A 136 -12.86 -43.87 5.89
CA PRO A 136 -12.38 -45.09 5.29
C PRO A 136 -13.25 -45.45 4.08
N ALA A 137 -12.61 -45.42 2.90
CA ALA A 137 -12.79 -46.39 1.82
C ALA A 137 -14.20 -47.01 1.66
N SER A 138 -15.14 -46.26 1.10
CA SER A 138 -16.30 -46.88 0.44
C SER A 138 -16.90 -45.95 -0.62
N MET A 139 -16.45 -46.09 -1.86
CA MET A 139 -17.23 -46.75 -2.91
C MET A 139 -16.73 -46.40 -4.31
N SER A 140 -16.38 -47.48 -5.03
CA SER A 140 -16.54 -47.71 -6.45
C SER A 140 -16.03 -46.68 -7.46
N ALA A 141 -14.92 -47.08 -8.10
CA ALA A 141 -14.52 -46.65 -9.43
C ALA A 141 -15.73 -46.68 -10.41
N PRO A 142 -16.04 -45.56 -11.10
CA PRO A 142 -16.94 -45.60 -12.24
C PRO A 142 -16.22 -46.26 -13.42
N ALA A 143 -16.88 -47.23 -14.04
CA ALA A 143 -16.42 -47.86 -15.27
C ALA A 143 -16.14 -46.81 -16.39
N PRO A 144 -15.16 -47.08 -17.28
CA PRO A 144 -14.83 -46.19 -18.38
C PRO A 144 -16.02 -46.08 -19.35
N GLN A 145 -16.70 -44.93 -19.34
CA GLN A 145 -17.66 -44.60 -20.39
C GLN A 145 -16.89 -44.24 -21.66
N ALA A 146 -17.24 -44.92 -22.74
CA ALA A 146 -16.73 -44.66 -24.07
C ALA A 146 -17.01 -43.20 -24.51
N PRO A 147 -16.11 -42.56 -25.27
CA PRO A 147 -16.28 -41.19 -25.74
C PRO A 147 -17.50 -41.09 -26.66
N ALA A 148 -18.47 -40.26 -26.27
CA ALA A 148 -19.58 -39.89 -27.13
C ALA A 148 -19.08 -39.08 -28.35
N PRO A 149 -19.70 -39.25 -29.53
CA PRO A 149 -19.33 -38.53 -30.74
C PRO A 149 -19.56 -37.03 -30.59
N VAL A 150 -18.51 -36.26 -30.89
CA VAL A 150 -18.51 -34.80 -30.90
C VAL A 150 -19.40 -34.32 -32.04
N THR A 151 -20.55 -33.72 -31.71
CA THR A 151 -21.36 -33.00 -32.69
C THR A 151 -20.66 -31.69 -33.06
N PRO A 152 -20.49 -31.37 -34.36
CA PRO A 152 -19.86 -30.13 -34.79
C PRO A 152 -20.70 -28.91 -34.38
N PRO A 153 -20.06 -27.79 -33.96
CA PRO A 153 -20.76 -26.56 -33.63
C PRO A 153 -21.44 -25.99 -34.88
N SER A 154 -22.71 -25.64 -34.74
CA SER A 154 -23.48 -24.96 -35.79
C SER A 154 -22.84 -23.61 -36.13
N PRO A 155 -22.83 -23.19 -37.41
CA PRO A 155 -22.33 -21.88 -37.81
C PRO A 155 -23.18 -20.78 -37.18
N MET A 156 -22.53 -19.83 -36.52
CA MET A 156 -23.19 -18.63 -35.99
C MET A 156 -23.85 -17.84 -37.14
N PRO A 157 -25.08 -17.34 -36.97
CA PRO A 157 -25.71 -16.45 -37.94
C PRO A 157 -24.95 -15.14 -38.04
N ALA A 158 -24.75 -14.69 -39.28
CA ALA A 158 -24.10 -13.42 -39.60
C ALA A 158 -24.85 -12.24 -38.95
N PRO A 159 -24.13 -11.22 -38.42
CA PRO A 159 -24.76 -10.04 -37.84
C PRO A 159 -25.53 -9.27 -38.91
N ALA A 160 -26.79 -8.97 -38.60
CA ALA A 160 -27.67 -8.18 -39.46
C ALA A 160 -27.09 -6.76 -39.69
N PRO A 161 -27.31 -6.17 -40.89
CA PRO A 161 -26.87 -4.81 -41.19
C PRO A 161 -27.59 -3.81 -40.29
N MET A 162 -26.82 -2.93 -39.64
CA MET A 162 -27.35 -1.84 -38.82
C MET A 162 -28.17 -0.86 -39.69
N PRO A 163 -29.29 -0.33 -39.19
CA PRO A 163 -30.08 0.67 -39.89
C PRO A 163 -29.34 2.01 -39.99
N PRO A 164 -29.62 2.82 -41.03
CA PRO A 164 -28.98 4.12 -41.23
C PRO A 164 -29.38 5.12 -40.13
N VAL A 165 -28.36 5.79 -39.59
CA VAL A 165 -28.48 6.88 -38.63
C VAL A 165 -29.21 8.06 -39.28
N PRO A 166 -30.28 8.61 -38.68
CA PRO A 166 -30.96 9.79 -39.21
C PRO A 166 -30.11 11.06 -39.06
N PRO A 167 -30.24 12.03 -40.00
CA PRO A 167 -29.47 13.27 -39.97
C PRO A 167 -29.89 14.15 -38.79
N ALA A 168 -28.88 14.66 -38.07
CA ALA A 168 -29.06 15.55 -36.94
C ALA A 168 -29.65 16.90 -37.40
N GLU A 169 -30.72 17.29 -36.70
CA GLU A 169 -31.46 18.54 -36.86
C GLU A 169 -30.64 19.71 -36.28
N GLU A 170 -30.46 20.74 -37.10
CA GLU A 170 -29.66 21.93 -36.83
C GLU A 170 -30.42 22.87 -35.86
N ALA A 171 -29.84 23.12 -34.68
CA ALA A 171 -30.39 24.08 -33.72
C ALA A 171 -29.86 25.52 -34.01
N PRO A 172 -30.65 26.57 -33.71
CA PRO A 172 -30.39 27.93 -34.17
C PRO A 172 -29.32 28.66 -33.36
N VAL A 173 -28.52 29.42 -34.08
CA VAL A 173 -27.43 30.30 -33.63
C VAL A 173 -27.99 31.52 -32.87
N PRO A 174 -27.51 31.87 -31.66
CA PRO A 174 -27.81 33.15 -31.05
C PRO A 174 -26.86 34.26 -31.58
N ALA A 175 -27.44 35.45 -31.77
CA ALA A 175 -26.81 36.65 -32.31
C ALA A 175 -25.76 37.28 -31.35
N PRO A 176 -24.82 38.10 -31.87
CA PRO A 176 -23.78 38.75 -31.07
C PRO A 176 -24.33 40.00 -30.37
N VAL A 177 -24.05 40.15 -29.07
CA VAL A 177 -24.31 41.37 -28.31
C VAL A 177 -23.12 42.33 -28.44
N GLU A 178 -23.43 43.55 -28.87
CA GLU A 178 -22.52 44.68 -29.05
C GLU A 178 -21.91 45.16 -27.72
N ALA A 179 -20.64 45.54 -27.80
CA ALA A 179 -19.93 46.27 -26.76
C ALA A 179 -20.48 47.71 -26.67
N THR A 180 -20.72 48.18 -25.45
CA THR A 180 -21.00 49.59 -25.17
C THR A 180 -19.95 50.12 -24.21
N ASP A 181 -19.14 51.04 -24.73
CA ASP A 181 -18.36 52.03 -23.99
C ASP A 181 -19.26 52.78 -23.00
N GLU A 182 -18.90 52.84 -21.72
CA GLU A 182 -19.31 53.95 -20.86
C GLU A 182 -18.14 54.39 -19.98
N ILE A 183 -17.67 55.57 -20.33
CA ILE A 183 -16.66 56.41 -19.72
C ILE A 183 -17.29 57.12 -18.52
N VAL A 184 -16.72 56.99 -17.33
CA VAL A 184 -16.86 57.99 -16.26
C VAL A 184 -15.51 58.21 -15.59
N ASP A 185 -14.93 59.37 -15.90
CA ASP A 185 -13.89 60.05 -15.14
C ASP A 185 -14.32 60.29 -13.68
N GLU A 186 -13.44 59.99 -12.73
CA GLU A 186 -13.29 60.85 -11.56
C GLU A 186 -11.83 60.89 -11.10
N ASP A 187 -11.21 62.01 -11.47
CA ASP A 187 -9.98 62.59 -10.96
C ASP A 187 -10.12 62.90 -9.46
N SER A 188 -9.32 62.29 -8.58
CA SER A 188 -8.81 62.99 -7.39
C SER A 188 -7.74 62.19 -6.61
N SER A 189 -6.55 62.79 -6.56
CA SER A 189 -5.67 62.88 -5.38
C SER A 189 -4.82 61.68 -4.91
N ALA A 190 -3.51 61.91 -5.10
CA ALA A 190 -2.45 61.83 -4.08
C ALA A 190 -1.90 60.46 -3.66
N ASP A 191 -0.76 60.10 -4.28
CA ASP A 191 0.55 60.09 -3.62
C ASP A 191 0.56 59.76 -2.11
N ILE A 192 0.47 58.47 -1.76
CA ILE A 192 1.05 57.90 -0.54
C ILE A 192 1.43 56.43 -0.81
N GLU A 193 2.70 56.18 -1.13
CA GLU A 193 3.33 54.87 -1.03
C GLU A 193 3.68 54.61 0.45
N PRO A 194 3.11 53.60 1.15
CA PRO A 194 3.70 53.13 2.39
C PRO A 194 4.90 52.24 2.03
N SER A 195 6.08 52.86 2.03
CA SER A 195 7.37 52.18 2.00
C SER A 195 7.45 51.22 3.21
N ILE A 196 7.30 49.92 2.97
CA ILE A 196 7.52 48.88 3.98
C ILE A 196 9.04 48.71 4.13
N PRO A 197 9.62 48.90 5.34
CA PRO A 197 11.04 48.70 5.56
C PRO A 197 11.43 47.25 5.31
N VAL A 198 12.30 47.02 4.34
CA VAL A 198 13.01 45.76 4.16
C VAL A 198 13.89 45.51 5.39
N PRO A 199 13.70 44.41 6.14
CA PRO A 199 14.59 44.08 7.25
C PRO A 199 16.02 43.81 6.74
N PRO A 200 17.06 44.26 7.46
CA PRO A 200 18.44 44.02 7.07
C PRO A 200 18.77 42.52 7.08
N PRO A 201 19.68 42.06 6.19
CA PRO A 201 20.12 40.67 6.15
C PRO A 201 20.78 40.30 7.49
N ALA A 202 20.32 39.20 8.09
CA ALA A 202 20.94 38.63 9.28
C ALA A 202 22.40 38.28 8.98
N GLU A 203 23.32 38.79 9.80
CA GLU A 203 24.72 38.42 9.82
C GLU A 203 24.86 36.90 9.98
N GLU A 204 25.40 36.28 8.95
CA GLU A 204 25.91 34.92 8.96
C GLU A 204 27.09 34.84 9.95
N PRO A 205 27.10 33.88 10.91
CA PRO A 205 28.21 33.77 11.85
C PRO A 205 29.52 33.47 11.10
N PRO A 206 30.65 34.09 11.50
CA PRO A 206 31.90 34.01 10.76
C PRO A 206 32.42 32.57 10.71
N LEU A 207 32.63 32.09 9.48
CA LEU A 207 33.35 30.85 9.21
C LEU A 207 34.75 30.92 9.85
N PRO A 208 35.19 29.87 10.57
CA PRO A 208 36.56 29.81 11.08
C PRO A 208 37.57 29.81 9.91
N PRO A 209 38.74 30.47 10.08
CA PRO A 209 39.69 30.67 8.99
C PRO A 209 40.30 29.34 8.49
N PRO A 210 40.66 29.26 7.20
CA PRO A 210 41.33 28.10 6.64
C PRO A 210 42.77 28.00 7.19
N VAL A 211 43.02 26.98 8.01
CA VAL A 211 44.37 26.61 8.42
C VAL A 211 45.05 25.89 7.25
N LEU A 212 45.70 26.65 6.37
CA LEU A 212 46.63 26.13 5.37
C LEU A 212 48.05 26.13 5.93
N LYS A 213 48.51 24.92 6.26
CA LYS A 213 49.81 24.30 5.95
C LYS A 213 51.08 25.18 6.04
N ASP A 214 51.94 24.83 6.99
CA ASP A 214 53.34 24.40 6.82
C ASP A 214 53.94 24.34 8.24
N ILE A 215 54.46 23.21 8.72
CA ILE A 215 55.90 22.92 8.75
C ILE A 215 56.07 21.41 9.04
N LEU A 216 56.64 20.70 8.07
CA LEU A 216 57.81 19.84 8.19
C LEU A 216 57.99 19.01 9.49
N ALA A 217 57.69 17.71 9.42
CA ALA A 217 58.56 16.67 10.00
C ALA A 217 58.15 15.26 9.51
N GLU A 218 59.06 14.70 8.74
CA GLU A 218 59.20 13.34 8.25
C GLU A 218 59.23 12.30 9.40
N ALA A 219 58.39 11.26 9.32
CA ALA A 219 58.61 9.97 9.98
C ALA A 219 57.87 8.84 9.23
N PRO A 220 58.49 7.66 9.04
CA PRO A 220 58.11 6.71 8.00
C PRO A 220 56.99 5.73 8.41
N LEU A 221 56.21 5.31 7.41
CA LEU A 221 55.23 4.22 7.48
C LEU A 221 55.87 2.88 7.93
N PRO A 222 55.17 2.08 8.75
CA PRO A 222 55.28 0.63 8.67
C PRO A 222 54.33 0.04 7.61
N LYS A 223 54.89 -0.83 6.78
CA LYS A 223 54.27 -1.61 5.69
C LYS A 223 53.18 -2.57 6.19
N PRO A 224 52.22 -2.97 5.33
CA PRO A 224 51.36 -4.13 5.59
C PRO A 224 52.13 -5.45 5.44
N PRO A 225 51.92 -6.47 6.28
CA PRO A 225 52.47 -7.80 6.03
C PRO A 225 51.62 -8.56 5.01
N SER A 226 52.25 -8.84 3.86
CA SER A 226 51.84 -9.84 2.88
C SER A 226 52.00 -11.26 3.41
N GLU A 227 51.26 -12.17 2.77
CA GLU A 227 51.31 -13.63 2.84
C GLU A 227 52.71 -14.24 3.03
N GLU A 228 52.81 -15.22 3.93
CA GLU A 228 53.86 -16.23 3.90
C GLU A 228 53.24 -17.63 4.02
N LYS A 229 53.42 -18.42 2.95
CA LYS A 229 53.23 -19.88 2.93
C LYS A 229 54.30 -20.53 3.81
N VAL A 230 53.89 -21.33 4.80
CA VAL A 230 54.71 -22.45 5.28
C VAL A 230 53.81 -23.66 5.55
N ALA A 231 54.16 -24.76 4.89
CA ALA A 231 53.62 -26.10 5.11
C ALA A 231 54.37 -26.80 6.25
N VAL A 232 53.69 -27.52 7.16
CA VAL A 232 54.10 -28.76 7.88
C VAL A 232 52.81 -29.28 8.61
N LYS A 233 52.17 -30.40 8.24
CA LYS A 233 52.39 -31.84 8.56
C LYS A 233 52.17 -32.25 10.03
N SER A 234 51.16 -33.12 10.25
CA SER A 234 50.97 -34.12 11.33
C SER A 234 50.85 -33.54 12.77
N ASP A 235 50.01 -34.00 13.69
CA ASP A 235 49.69 -35.36 14.15
C ASP A 235 48.46 -35.29 15.09
N ALA A 236 47.93 -36.44 15.53
CA ALA A 236 46.64 -36.60 16.19
C ALA A 236 46.70 -36.54 17.75
N PRO A 237 45.87 -37.25 18.54
CA PRO A 237 44.68 -36.70 19.23
C PRO A 237 44.70 -36.91 20.77
N MET A 238 43.87 -36.20 21.55
CA MET A 238 43.31 -36.59 22.88
C MET A 238 42.40 -35.45 23.39
N ALA A 239 41.10 -35.64 23.68
CA ALA A 239 40.45 -36.36 24.79
C ALA A 239 40.24 -35.50 26.05
N MET A 240 39.05 -35.65 26.65
CA MET A 240 38.70 -35.42 28.09
C MET A 240 38.45 -33.94 28.48
N SER A 241 37.44 -33.51 29.25
CA SER A 241 36.37 -34.14 30.04
C SER A 241 35.35 -33.08 30.46
N ASP A 242 34.15 -33.53 30.86
CA ASP A 242 33.28 -33.01 31.93
C ASP A 242 33.90 -31.97 32.88
N VAL A 243 33.17 -30.88 33.15
CA VAL A 243 32.98 -30.45 34.55
C VAL A 243 31.67 -29.67 34.76
N SER A 244 30.95 -30.17 35.76
CA SER A 244 29.85 -29.66 36.55
C SER A 244 29.70 -28.14 36.76
N GLY A 245 28.44 -27.72 36.78
CA GLY A 245 27.78 -27.16 37.97
C GLY A 245 28.42 -25.94 38.61
N PHE A 246 27.84 -24.77 38.36
CA PHE A 246 28.08 -23.58 39.18
C PHE A 246 26.76 -22.96 39.62
N GLU A 247 26.38 -23.36 40.83
CA GLU A 247 25.44 -22.70 41.72
C GLU A 247 26.10 -21.41 42.24
N MET A 248 25.45 -20.25 42.11
CA MET A 248 25.80 -19.06 42.88
C MET A 248 24.55 -18.28 43.32
N SER A 249 24.25 -18.47 44.61
CA SER A 249 24.17 -17.41 45.62
C SER A 249 23.12 -16.31 45.48
N ASN A 250 22.06 -16.54 46.25
CA ASN A 250 21.28 -15.53 46.97
C ASN A 250 22.16 -14.52 47.70
N VAL A 251 21.90 -13.23 47.50
CA VAL A 251 22.26 -12.14 48.42
C VAL A 251 21.02 -11.27 48.65
N PRO A 252 20.62 -11.00 49.90
CA PRO A 252 19.51 -10.10 50.20
C PRO A 252 20.02 -8.66 50.31
N MET A 253 19.36 -7.69 49.67
CA MET A 253 19.66 -6.27 49.85
C MET A 253 18.40 -5.47 50.20
N ALA A 254 18.42 -5.02 51.46
CA ALA A 254 18.00 -3.73 51.98
C ALA A 254 16.63 -3.13 51.58
N GLU A 255 15.78 -3.11 52.60
CA GLU A 255 14.62 -2.25 52.78
C GLU A 255 15.02 -0.76 52.74
N GLU A 256 14.64 -0.05 51.68
CA GLU A 256 14.79 1.40 51.58
C GLU A 256 13.43 2.09 51.80
N LYS A 257 13.40 2.92 52.83
CA LYS A 257 12.24 3.62 53.39
C LYS A 257 11.88 4.82 52.50
N LEU A 258 10.79 4.70 51.72
CA LEU A 258 10.28 5.79 50.88
C LEU A 258 9.62 6.91 51.71
N VAL A 259 10.11 8.13 51.46
CA VAL A 259 9.57 9.43 51.88
C VAL A 259 8.37 9.80 50.98
N PRO A 260 7.26 10.37 51.52
CA PRO A 260 6.13 10.79 50.70
C PRO A 260 6.40 12.11 49.96
N PRO A 261 5.96 12.28 48.69
CA PRO A 261 6.09 13.53 47.95
C PRO A 261 5.05 14.59 48.39
N PRO A 262 5.36 15.90 48.24
CA PRO A 262 4.50 16.98 48.69
C PRO A 262 3.30 17.23 47.77
N ALA A 263 2.17 17.57 48.40
CA ALA A 263 0.91 17.91 47.77
C ALA A 263 1.01 19.16 46.88
N GLY A 264 0.96 18.96 45.56
CA GLY A 264 0.78 20.01 44.56
C GLY A 264 -0.70 20.25 44.24
N LYS A 265 -1.11 21.51 44.27
CA LYS A 265 -2.47 22.00 43.98
C LYS A 265 -2.86 21.78 42.50
N PRO A 266 -4.13 21.50 42.18
CA PRO A 266 -4.59 21.34 40.80
C PRO A 266 -4.78 22.70 40.10
N ALA A 267 -4.24 22.82 38.89
CA ALA A 267 -4.47 23.91 37.95
C ALA A 267 -5.69 23.61 37.04
N PRO A 268 -6.35 24.63 36.45
CA PRO A 268 -7.72 24.53 35.95
C PRO A 268 -7.83 23.88 34.57
N VAL A 269 -8.94 23.17 34.40
CA VAL A 269 -9.39 22.45 33.21
C VAL A 269 -9.81 23.44 32.10
N PRO A 270 -9.33 23.32 30.84
CA PRO A 270 -9.95 24.01 29.72
C PRO A 270 -11.17 23.23 29.21
N ALA A 271 -12.26 23.98 28.99
CA ALA A 271 -13.57 23.51 28.59
C ALA A 271 -13.57 22.74 27.25
N ARG A 272 -14.28 21.61 27.25
CA ARG A 272 -14.67 20.86 26.05
C ARG A 272 -15.63 21.71 25.21
N LYS A 273 -15.30 21.92 23.93
CA LYS A 273 -16.27 22.27 22.90
C LYS A 273 -16.82 20.98 22.28
N SER A 274 -18.12 21.01 22.06
CA SER A 274 -19.00 19.95 21.58
C SER A 274 -18.76 19.58 20.12
N ASP A 275 -18.69 18.28 19.86
CA ASP A 275 -18.84 17.63 18.56
C ASP A 275 -20.34 17.44 18.28
N SER A 276 -20.90 18.24 17.38
CA SER A 276 -22.20 18.02 16.71
C SER A 276 -22.29 19.00 15.53
N GLU A 277 -22.79 18.51 14.39
CA GLU A 277 -22.77 19.12 13.04
C GLU A 277 -21.35 19.15 12.46
N ILE A 278 -20.98 18.35 11.45
CA ILE A 278 -21.52 18.35 10.08
C ILE A 278 -21.44 16.92 9.48
N GLU A 279 -22.46 16.10 9.71
CA GLU A 279 -22.83 14.98 8.83
C GLU A 279 -24.05 15.43 8.03
N SER A 280 -23.87 15.93 6.80
CA SER A 280 -24.92 16.06 5.76
C SER A 280 -24.35 16.70 4.49
N ALA A 281 -23.68 15.92 3.63
CA ALA A 281 -23.47 16.30 2.23
C ALA A 281 -22.93 15.13 1.39
N TRP A 282 -23.70 14.04 1.23
CA TRP A 282 -23.48 13.08 0.14
C TRP A 282 -24.81 12.69 -0.48
N GLY A 283 -25.26 13.52 -1.42
CA GLY A 283 -26.22 13.15 -2.46
C GLY A 283 -25.49 12.93 -3.80
N PRO A 284 -26.07 12.18 -4.76
CA PRO A 284 -25.37 11.64 -5.91
C PRO A 284 -25.28 12.67 -7.05
N ALA A 285 -24.06 12.99 -7.50
CA ALA A 285 -23.86 13.77 -8.71
C ALA A 285 -23.57 12.86 -9.90
N THR A 286 -24.49 12.91 -10.84
CA THR A 286 -24.46 12.36 -12.19
C THR A 286 -23.37 13.01 -13.04
N ASP A 287 -22.73 12.18 -13.87
CA ASP A 287 -22.49 12.37 -15.30
C ASP A 287 -22.38 13.82 -15.82
N THR A 288 -21.18 14.25 -16.22
CA THR A 288 -20.99 15.32 -17.23
C THR A 288 -19.63 15.16 -17.94
N VAL A 289 -19.75 14.61 -19.15
CA VAL A 289 -19.06 14.92 -20.42
C VAL A 289 -17.91 15.94 -20.40
N ARG A 290 -16.77 15.47 -20.91
CA ARG A 290 -15.53 16.17 -21.25
C ARG A 290 -15.57 16.67 -22.70
N PRO A 291 -15.29 17.96 -23.01
CA PRO A 291 -15.07 18.37 -24.40
C PRO A 291 -13.59 18.23 -24.82
N ALA A 292 -13.43 17.92 -26.10
CA ALA A 292 -12.17 17.82 -26.83
C ALA A 292 -11.59 19.21 -27.11
N VAL A 293 -10.26 19.31 -27.05
CA VAL A 293 -9.49 20.48 -27.50
C VAL A 293 -9.19 20.31 -28.99
N THR A 294 -9.70 21.25 -29.79
CA THR A 294 -9.45 21.40 -31.23
C THR A 294 -8.51 22.58 -31.45
N GLU A 295 -7.56 22.40 -32.38
CA GLU A 295 -6.62 23.40 -32.90
C GLU A 295 -7.28 24.69 -33.43
N PRO A 296 -6.51 25.79 -33.49
CA PRO A 296 -6.68 26.72 -34.60
C PRO A 296 -5.35 27.14 -35.26
N GLY A 297 -5.35 27.08 -36.60
CA GLY A 297 -5.25 28.28 -37.43
C GLY A 297 -3.89 28.97 -37.61
N VAL A 298 -3.32 28.74 -38.78
CA VAL A 298 -2.32 29.53 -39.54
C VAL A 298 -2.41 31.06 -39.39
N PRO A 299 -1.25 31.75 -39.43
CA PRO A 299 -1.13 32.91 -40.30
C PRO A 299 0.13 32.93 -41.20
N SER A 300 -0.11 33.36 -42.43
CA SER A 300 0.71 34.05 -43.44
C SER A 300 2.25 34.07 -43.39
N VAL A 301 2.78 33.75 -44.58
CA VAL A 301 4.14 33.88 -45.12
C VAL A 301 4.69 35.33 -45.06
N PRO A 302 6.02 35.50 -44.86
CA PRO A 302 6.79 36.24 -45.85
C PRO A 302 8.05 35.51 -46.34
N SER A 303 8.31 35.74 -47.63
CA SER A 303 9.36 35.19 -48.50
C SER A 303 10.78 35.61 -48.09
N ALA A 304 11.76 34.69 -48.20
CA ALA A 304 13.20 34.97 -48.10
C ALA A 304 14.03 33.95 -48.93
N PRO A 305 15.28 34.30 -49.34
CA PRO A 305 15.89 33.95 -50.65
C PRO A 305 16.61 32.57 -50.73
N PRO A 306 16.98 32.12 -51.95
CA PRO A 306 17.44 30.75 -52.21
C PRO A 306 18.83 30.46 -51.63
N THR A 307 18.92 29.47 -50.75
CA THR A 307 20.19 28.83 -50.35
C THR A 307 20.45 27.59 -51.18
N THR A 308 21.73 27.44 -51.53
CA THR A 308 22.33 26.51 -52.48
C THR A 308 22.22 25.04 -52.07
N PRO A 309 22.11 24.09 -53.02
CA PRO A 309 21.99 22.67 -52.73
C PRO A 309 23.30 22.09 -52.19
N LYS A 310 23.27 21.60 -50.95
CA LYS A 310 24.37 20.86 -50.32
C LYS A 310 24.40 19.43 -50.89
N ARG A 311 25.47 19.15 -51.63
CA ARG A 311 25.80 17.87 -52.29
C ARG A 311 25.79 16.72 -51.28
N VAL A 312 24.90 15.75 -51.48
CA VAL A 312 24.90 14.47 -50.76
C VAL A 312 26.14 13.66 -51.15
N ALA A 313 26.98 13.33 -50.16
CA ALA A 313 28.13 12.46 -50.34
C ALA A 313 27.62 11.03 -50.62
N SER A 314 28.15 10.43 -51.69
CA SER A 314 27.79 9.10 -52.14
C SER A 314 28.27 8.02 -51.19
N LEU A 315 27.40 7.04 -50.96
CA LEU A 315 27.57 5.85 -50.10
C LEU A 315 28.59 4.81 -50.62
N ALA A 316 29.43 5.16 -51.61
CA ALA A 316 30.26 4.21 -52.34
C ALA A 316 31.73 4.14 -51.88
N GLU A 317 32.15 4.93 -50.88
CA GLU A 317 33.56 5.04 -50.46
C GLU A 317 33.88 4.59 -49.03
N THR A 318 33.00 3.86 -48.35
CA THR A 318 33.38 3.18 -47.09
C THR A 318 34.05 1.85 -47.37
N LYS A 319 35.37 1.92 -47.51
CA LYS A 319 36.32 0.80 -47.51
C LYS A 319 36.45 0.17 -46.11
N GLU A 320 35.32 -0.21 -45.50
CA GLU A 320 35.32 -1.07 -44.31
C GLU A 320 35.17 -2.53 -44.73
N LYS A 321 36.06 -3.34 -44.18
CA LYS A 321 36.21 -4.77 -44.46
C LYS A 321 34.89 -5.48 -44.12
N LEU A 322 34.24 -6.08 -45.12
CA LEU A 322 33.02 -6.86 -44.94
C LEU A 322 33.22 -7.89 -43.82
N LYS A 323 32.43 -7.76 -42.76
CA LYS A 323 32.34 -8.73 -41.66
C LYS A 323 31.94 -10.07 -42.24
N THR A 324 32.66 -11.12 -41.86
CA THR A 324 32.38 -12.49 -42.30
C THR A 324 31.09 -12.99 -41.63
N PRO A 325 30.36 -13.94 -42.24
CA PRO A 325 29.12 -14.48 -41.68
C PRO A 325 29.22 -15.06 -40.25
N SER A 326 30.44 -15.36 -39.78
CA SER A 326 30.72 -15.84 -38.42
C SER A 326 30.85 -14.73 -37.36
N ASP A 327 30.87 -13.46 -37.79
CA ASP A 327 30.88 -12.27 -36.92
C ASP A 327 29.46 -11.66 -36.79
N LEU A 328 28.44 -12.31 -37.38
CA LEU A 328 27.06 -11.95 -37.10
C LEU A 328 26.73 -12.42 -35.68
N PRO A 329 26.21 -11.51 -34.81
CA PRO A 329 25.72 -11.93 -33.51
C PRO A 329 24.66 -13.01 -33.70
N ASP A 330 24.74 -14.04 -32.86
CA ASP A 330 23.80 -15.15 -32.83
C ASP A 330 22.35 -14.62 -32.88
N ALA A 331 21.47 -15.22 -33.67
CA ALA A 331 20.14 -14.66 -33.93
C ALA A 331 19.30 -14.50 -32.63
N ALA A 332 19.63 -15.27 -31.58
CA ALA A 332 19.09 -15.12 -30.24
C ALA A 332 19.49 -13.81 -29.53
N ALA A 333 20.64 -13.22 -29.86
CA ALA A 333 21.13 -11.96 -29.30
C ALA A 333 20.49 -10.72 -29.97
N VAL A 334 20.01 -10.85 -31.22
CA VAL A 334 19.43 -9.72 -31.96
C VAL A 334 17.95 -9.52 -31.63
N GLU A 335 17.20 -10.58 -31.30
CA GLU A 335 15.79 -10.48 -30.91
C GLU A 335 15.53 -9.96 -29.49
N THR A 336 16.56 -9.79 -28.66
CA THR A 336 16.41 -9.30 -27.28
C THR A 336 16.59 -7.79 -27.12
N SER A 337 16.96 -7.07 -28.19
CA SER A 337 17.31 -5.65 -28.15
C SER A 337 16.18 -4.75 -28.69
N SER A 338 14.97 -4.85 -28.15
CA SER A 338 13.80 -4.27 -28.85
C SER A 338 13.53 -2.78 -28.60
N VAL A 339 14.21 -2.08 -27.70
CA VAL A 339 14.14 -0.61 -27.66
C VAL A 339 15.49 -0.04 -27.19
N ALA A 340 16.21 0.63 -28.08
CA ALA A 340 17.33 1.52 -27.77
C ALA A 340 18.59 0.95 -27.04
N GLY A 341 18.85 -0.37 -27.11
CA GLY A 341 20.06 -0.95 -26.51
C GLY A 341 20.08 -0.91 -24.97
N ASP A 342 18.95 -0.58 -24.33
CA ASP A 342 18.82 -0.64 -22.88
C ASP A 342 18.56 -2.09 -22.45
N PRO A 343 19.44 -2.71 -21.63
CA PRO A 343 19.29 -4.09 -21.15
C PRO A 343 18.02 -4.34 -20.33
N LEU A 344 17.31 -3.27 -19.92
CA LEU A 344 16.05 -3.33 -19.16
C LEU A 344 14.82 -3.58 -20.04
N PHE A 345 14.93 -3.46 -21.36
CA PHE A 345 13.83 -3.69 -22.31
C PHE A 345 14.05 -4.97 -23.14
N THR A 346 14.46 -6.03 -22.45
CA THR A 346 14.59 -7.38 -23.02
C THR A 346 13.28 -8.16 -22.87
N LYS A 347 13.02 -9.11 -23.77
CA LYS A 347 11.83 -10.00 -23.70
C LYS A 347 11.72 -10.74 -22.35
N GLU A 348 12.85 -11.14 -21.77
CA GLU A 348 12.92 -11.78 -20.45
C GLU A 348 12.40 -10.84 -19.34
N VAL A 349 12.87 -9.59 -19.33
CA VAL A 349 12.44 -8.59 -18.34
C VAL A 349 10.98 -8.21 -18.56
N ASP A 350 10.51 -8.09 -19.80
CA ASP A 350 9.10 -7.85 -20.11
C ASP A 350 8.20 -8.97 -19.57
N THR A 351 8.60 -10.22 -19.78
CA THR A 351 7.86 -11.39 -19.28
C THR A 351 7.85 -11.42 -17.75
N GLY A 352 8.99 -11.17 -17.11
CA GLY A 352 9.09 -11.09 -15.65
C GLY A 352 8.27 -9.93 -15.07
N LEU A 353 8.21 -8.79 -15.76
CA LEU A 353 7.36 -7.66 -15.38
C LEU A 353 5.87 -8.01 -15.47
N ASP A 354 5.43 -8.65 -16.55
CA ASP A 354 4.04 -9.11 -16.70
C ASP A 354 3.66 -10.14 -15.64
N GLN A 355 4.56 -11.06 -15.31
CA GLN A 355 4.36 -12.03 -14.24
C GLN A 355 4.24 -11.35 -12.88
N LEU A 356 5.17 -10.46 -12.53
CA LEU A 356 5.15 -9.71 -11.28
C LEU A 356 3.84 -8.94 -11.11
N LEU A 357 3.42 -8.22 -12.16
CA LEU A 357 2.17 -7.47 -12.15
C LEU A 357 0.94 -8.40 -12.06
N SER A 358 1.01 -9.62 -12.61
CA SER A 358 -0.10 -10.58 -12.50
C SER A 358 -0.24 -11.20 -11.11
N GLU A 359 0.86 -11.37 -10.40
CA GLU A 359 0.90 -11.94 -9.04
C GLU A 359 0.63 -10.89 -7.96
N TRP A 360 1.04 -9.64 -8.20
CA TRP A 360 0.88 -8.56 -7.25
C TRP A 360 -0.61 -8.26 -7.00
N LYS A 361 -1.05 -8.47 -5.75
CA LYS A 361 -2.45 -8.30 -5.31
C LYS A 361 -3.11 -6.97 -5.75
N LEU A 362 -2.31 -5.92 -5.86
CA LEU A 362 -2.72 -4.59 -6.31
C LEU A 362 -3.27 -4.58 -7.75
N PHE A 363 -2.63 -5.33 -8.64
CA PHE A 363 -2.98 -5.41 -10.07
C PHE A 363 -3.80 -6.66 -10.41
N LYS A 364 -3.87 -7.63 -9.49
CA LYS A 364 -4.63 -8.87 -9.69
C LYS A 364 -6.14 -8.66 -9.77
N LYS A 365 -6.67 -7.63 -9.10
CA LYS A 365 -8.12 -7.35 -8.96
C LYS A 365 -8.68 -6.37 -10.01
N SER A 366 -8.06 -6.27 -11.18
CA SER A 366 -8.58 -5.36 -12.21
C SER A 366 -9.97 -5.75 -12.73
N GLY A 367 -10.82 -4.73 -12.88
CA GLY A 367 -12.17 -4.87 -13.43
C GLY A 367 -13.19 -5.38 -12.43
N LEU A 368 -14.46 -5.02 -12.68
CA LEU A 368 -15.62 -5.29 -11.81
C LEU A 368 -15.82 -6.79 -11.48
N PHE A 369 -15.18 -7.70 -12.21
CA PHE A 369 -15.29 -9.15 -12.02
C PHE A 369 -13.95 -9.90 -12.07
N GLY A 370 -12.82 -9.21 -11.94
CA GLY A 370 -11.49 -9.85 -12.05
C GLY A 370 -11.16 -10.40 -13.45
N THR A 371 -12.02 -10.14 -14.44
CA THR A 371 -11.83 -10.43 -15.87
C THR A 371 -11.13 -9.29 -16.62
N GLY A 372 -10.67 -8.26 -15.90
CA GLY A 372 -9.96 -7.14 -16.50
C GLY A 372 -8.57 -7.54 -17.02
N PRO A 373 -7.98 -6.69 -17.89
CA PRO A 373 -6.61 -6.88 -18.37
C PRO A 373 -5.64 -6.95 -17.19
N LYS A 374 -4.73 -7.94 -17.25
CA LYS A 374 -3.67 -8.18 -16.25
C LYS A 374 -2.32 -7.74 -16.81
N GLY A 375 -1.30 -7.73 -15.95
CA GLY A 375 0.05 -7.39 -16.37
C GLY A 375 0.18 -5.91 -16.75
N ARG A 376 0.96 -5.64 -17.80
CA ARG A 376 1.23 -4.29 -18.33
C ARG A 376 -0.01 -3.64 -18.95
N GLU A 377 -0.99 -4.44 -19.36
CA GLU A 377 -2.24 -3.93 -19.92
C GLU A 377 -3.19 -3.36 -18.85
N HIS A 378 -2.86 -3.54 -17.57
CA HIS A 378 -3.69 -3.06 -16.46
C HIS A 378 -3.83 -1.53 -16.46
N PRO A 379 -5.06 -0.97 -16.35
CA PRO A 379 -5.30 0.47 -16.45
C PRO A 379 -4.55 1.28 -15.38
N LEU A 380 -4.51 0.80 -14.13
CA LEU A 380 -3.71 1.43 -13.07
C LEU A 380 -2.22 1.45 -13.45
N PHE A 381 -1.67 0.35 -13.97
CA PHE A 381 -0.26 0.28 -14.33
C PHE A 381 0.07 1.29 -15.42
N LYS A 382 -0.74 1.36 -16.49
CA LYS A 382 -0.57 2.35 -17.56
C LYS A 382 -0.55 3.79 -17.05
N LYS A 383 -1.38 4.12 -16.05
CA LYS A 383 -1.40 5.45 -15.44
C LYS A 383 -0.14 5.77 -14.62
N ILE A 384 0.43 4.78 -13.94
CA ILE A 384 1.55 5.01 -13.01
C ILE A 384 2.93 4.66 -13.58
N ALA A 385 3.01 3.86 -14.64
CA ALA A 385 4.26 3.35 -15.22
C ALA A 385 5.26 4.46 -15.57
N GLY A 386 4.76 5.55 -16.16
CA GLY A 386 5.56 6.72 -16.55
C GLY A 386 5.78 7.76 -15.44
N LEU A 387 5.17 7.59 -14.27
CA LEU A 387 5.32 8.55 -13.18
C LEU A 387 6.65 8.35 -12.47
N GLN A 388 7.28 9.45 -12.06
CA GLN A 388 8.46 9.36 -11.21
C GLN A 388 8.08 8.84 -9.83
N ILE A 389 8.95 8.06 -9.24
CA ILE A 389 8.73 7.42 -7.95
C ILE A 389 8.40 8.42 -6.82
N PRO A 390 9.08 9.57 -6.68
CA PRO A 390 8.69 10.56 -5.67
C PRO A 390 7.25 11.07 -5.82
N LEU A 391 6.77 11.27 -7.06
CA LEU A 391 5.39 11.68 -7.35
C LEU A 391 4.39 10.57 -7.02
N LEU A 392 4.76 9.32 -7.32
CA LEU A 392 3.98 8.12 -7.01
C LEU A 392 3.80 7.92 -5.50
N LEU A 393 4.90 8.01 -4.74
CA LEU A 393 4.92 7.90 -3.28
C LEU A 393 4.16 9.06 -2.61
N ALA A 394 4.24 10.26 -3.18
CA ALA A 394 3.41 11.39 -2.76
C ALA A 394 1.91 11.17 -3.06
N GLY A 395 1.55 10.20 -3.91
CA GLY A 395 0.17 9.93 -4.30
C GLY A 395 -0.39 10.96 -5.27
N ARG A 396 0.48 11.65 -6.00
CA ARG A 396 0.10 12.72 -6.92
C ARG A 396 -0.22 12.16 -8.30
N PHE A 397 -1.23 11.28 -8.36
CA PHE A 397 -1.73 10.69 -9.60
C PHE A 397 -3.22 10.41 -9.54
N GLU A 398 -3.84 10.30 -10.71
CA GLU A 398 -5.29 10.10 -10.82
C GLU A 398 -5.71 8.72 -10.30
N GLY A 399 -6.64 8.69 -9.35
CA GLY A 399 -7.09 7.45 -8.71
C GLY A 399 -6.16 6.94 -7.61
N ALA A 400 -5.28 7.78 -7.07
CA ALA A 400 -4.44 7.43 -5.93
C ALA A 400 -5.27 7.16 -4.66
N THR A 401 -5.37 5.90 -4.27
CA THR A 401 -5.91 5.51 -2.96
C THR A 401 -4.77 5.26 -1.96
N GLN A 402 -5.05 5.38 -0.66
CA GLN A 402 -4.06 5.08 0.37
C GLN A 402 -3.56 3.63 0.30
N GLU A 403 -4.44 2.70 -0.08
CA GLU A 403 -4.07 1.29 -0.29
C GLU A 403 -3.06 1.11 -1.42
N ILE A 404 -3.24 1.82 -2.56
CA ILE A 404 -2.30 1.78 -3.67
C ILE A 404 -0.95 2.33 -3.23
N LYS A 405 -0.94 3.49 -2.57
CA LYS A 405 0.29 4.12 -2.07
C LYS A 405 1.02 3.22 -1.08
N GLN A 406 0.30 2.65 -0.12
CA GLN A 406 0.86 1.77 0.89
C GLN A 406 1.44 0.51 0.24
N SER A 407 0.68 -0.13 -0.66
CA SER A 407 1.17 -1.34 -1.34
C SER A 407 2.42 -1.08 -2.17
N ILE A 408 2.52 0.06 -2.86
CA ILE A 408 3.71 0.43 -3.64
C ILE A 408 4.89 0.70 -2.69
N THR A 409 4.65 1.47 -1.62
CA THR A 409 5.67 1.81 -0.62
C THR A 409 6.22 0.56 0.06
N ASP A 410 5.36 -0.36 0.47
CA ASP A 410 5.75 -1.62 1.11
C ASP A 410 6.57 -2.50 0.17
N TYR A 411 6.16 -2.61 -1.10
CA TYR A 411 6.91 -3.35 -2.11
C TYR A 411 8.32 -2.77 -2.30
N MET A 412 8.42 -1.45 -2.46
CA MET A 412 9.70 -0.76 -2.63
C MET A 412 10.60 -0.88 -1.39
N ASN A 413 10.02 -0.78 -0.19
CA ASN A 413 10.75 -0.96 1.05
C ASN A 413 11.26 -2.40 1.20
N GLY A 414 10.47 -3.41 0.82
CA GLY A 414 10.92 -4.80 0.78
C GLY A 414 12.21 -4.96 -0.03
N TRP A 415 12.23 -4.48 -1.27
CA TRP A 415 13.43 -4.54 -2.13
C TRP A 415 14.59 -3.69 -1.62
N ARG A 416 14.29 -2.53 -1.01
CA ARG A 416 15.31 -1.68 -0.38
C ARG A 416 16.00 -2.37 0.78
N TYR A 417 15.24 -3.03 1.67
CA TYR A 417 15.80 -3.65 2.87
C TYR A 417 16.40 -5.02 2.60
N GLU A 418 15.81 -5.82 1.71
CA GLU A 418 16.32 -7.18 1.43
C GLU A 418 17.48 -7.20 0.44
N GLN A 419 17.43 -6.36 -0.60
CA GLN A 419 18.39 -6.40 -1.71
C GLN A 419 19.19 -5.10 -1.87
N GLY A 420 18.92 -4.08 -1.04
CA GLY A 420 19.57 -2.78 -1.18
C GLY A 420 19.17 -2.02 -2.44
N ILE A 421 18.08 -2.39 -3.11
CA ILE A 421 17.65 -1.77 -4.36
C ILE A 421 16.90 -0.47 -4.06
N ILE A 422 17.59 0.65 -4.23
CA ILE A 422 17.04 2.00 -4.06
C ILE A 422 16.68 2.58 -5.43
N TYR A 423 15.60 3.35 -5.48
CA TYR A 423 15.21 4.09 -6.68
C TYR A 423 16.13 5.29 -6.92
N ASN A 424 16.39 5.59 -8.20
CA ASN A 424 17.19 6.74 -8.59
C ASN A 424 16.32 8.00 -8.66
N GLN A 425 16.93 9.19 -8.54
CA GLN A 425 16.21 10.44 -8.73
C GLN A 425 15.74 10.57 -10.19
N GLY A 426 14.47 10.95 -10.39
CA GLY A 426 13.88 11.07 -11.72
C GLY A 426 13.47 9.74 -12.37
N GLU A 427 13.71 8.61 -11.71
CA GLU A 427 13.34 7.30 -12.23
C GLU A 427 11.83 7.08 -12.23
N THR A 428 11.33 6.52 -13.34
CA THR A 428 9.92 6.14 -13.48
C THR A 428 9.63 4.82 -12.77
N PHE A 429 8.38 4.61 -12.38
CA PHE A 429 7.96 3.39 -11.72
C PHE A 429 8.23 2.13 -12.55
N GLU A 430 7.94 2.15 -13.85
CA GLU A 430 8.22 1.02 -14.73
C GLU A 430 9.72 0.72 -14.80
N HIS A 431 10.57 1.75 -14.91
CA HIS A 431 12.01 1.56 -15.01
C HIS A 431 12.57 0.91 -13.74
N TYR A 432 12.09 1.32 -12.57
CA TYR A 432 12.45 0.69 -11.29
C TYR A 432 12.04 -0.77 -11.23
N LEU A 433 10.80 -1.11 -11.62
CA LEU A 433 10.36 -2.51 -11.65
C LEU A 433 11.21 -3.35 -12.62
N ARG A 434 11.54 -2.81 -13.80
CA ARG A 434 12.43 -3.49 -14.76
C ARG A 434 13.80 -3.78 -14.15
N ARG A 435 14.39 -2.84 -13.40
CA ARG A 435 15.66 -3.08 -12.68
C ARG A 435 15.53 -4.18 -11.63
N VAL A 436 14.43 -4.17 -10.86
CA VAL A 436 14.15 -5.21 -9.87
C VAL A 436 14.06 -6.59 -10.55
N ILE A 437 13.28 -6.71 -11.63
CA ILE A 437 13.16 -7.96 -12.39
C ILE A 437 14.51 -8.40 -12.96
N ARG A 438 15.29 -7.47 -13.52
CA ARG A 438 16.61 -7.79 -14.04
C ARG A 438 17.52 -8.37 -12.95
N HIS A 439 17.51 -7.76 -11.76
CA HIS A 439 18.25 -8.24 -10.60
C HIS A 439 17.83 -9.66 -10.18
N ILE A 440 16.53 -9.97 -10.17
CA ILE A 440 16.01 -11.31 -9.88
C ILE A 440 16.53 -12.33 -10.92
N LEU A 441 16.46 -12.00 -12.20
CA LEU A 441 16.95 -12.87 -13.27
C LEU A 441 18.46 -13.11 -13.16
N ASP A 442 19.23 -12.07 -12.85
CA ASP A 442 20.68 -12.18 -12.66
C ASP A 442 21.02 -13.02 -11.42
N LEU A 443 20.21 -12.97 -10.35
CA LEU A 443 20.35 -13.86 -9.19
C LEU A 443 20.00 -15.31 -9.51
N GLN A 444 18.98 -15.55 -10.34
CA GLN A 444 18.60 -16.89 -10.78
C GLN A 444 19.68 -17.52 -11.66
N LYS A 445 20.34 -16.75 -12.53
CA LYS A 445 21.44 -17.22 -13.38
C LYS A 445 22.72 -17.56 -12.59
N LYS A 446 22.86 -17.07 -11.36
CA LYS A 446 24.02 -17.35 -10.47
C LYS A 446 23.84 -18.58 -9.59
N LYS A 447 22.61 -19.05 -9.40
CA LYS A 447 22.32 -20.32 -8.71
C LYS A 447 22.46 -21.46 -9.70
#